data_AF-A0A6G1YZ06-F1
#
_entry.id   AF-A0A6G1YZ06-F1
#
_cell.length_a   1.000
_cell.length_b   1.000
_cell.length_c   1.000
_cell.angle_alpha   90.00
_cell.angle_beta   90.00
_cell.angle_gamma   90.00
#
_symmetry.space_group_name_H-M   'P 1'
#
loop_
_entity.id
_entity.type
_entity.pdbx_description
1 polymer ?
#
loop_
_entity_poly.entity_id
_entity_poly.type
_entity_poly.pdbx_seq_one_letter_code
_entity_poly.pdbx_strand_id
1 'polypeptide(L)'
;MGNKNKTISFRVNEDAFETLREIAEERDISLSAVFRDYVDTLVAHDGQVQVVPKHELEKLREGDDESFPPTVQVPKSFIREHERLELEAEHLREQLEEHKSYVNYLREQLDRDRDDVEEVIQLEDLDAPGEEHSFRLG
;
A
#
# COMPACT_ATOMS: atom_id res chain seq x y z
N MET A 1 -40.61 -26.09 -2.41
CA MET A 1 -40.97 -24.77 -1.85
C MET A 1 -41.61 -23.95 -2.97
N GLY A 2 -42.76 -23.32 -2.73
CA GLY A 2 -43.58 -22.71 -3.79
C GLY A 2 -42.87 -21.55 -4.49
N ASN A 3 -42.69 -21.68 -5.82
CA ASN A 3 -42.12 -20.64 -6.68
C ASN A 3 -43.10 -19.47 -6.77
N LYS A 4 -42.96 -18.50 -5.85
CA LYS A 4 -43.59 -17.19 -5.98
C LYS A 4 -42.86 -16.44 -7.08
N ASN A 5 -43.34 -16.56 -8.32
CA ASN A 5 -42.83 -15.80 -9.46
C ASN A 5 -43.10 -14.32 -9.21
N LYS A 6 -42.11 -13.61 -8.66
CA LYS A 6 -42.16 -12.15 -8.52
C LYS A 6 -41.85 -11.55 -9.89
N THR A 7 -42.81 -10.85 -10.47
CA THR A 7 -42.56 -10.05 -11.67
C THR A 7 -41.80 -8.81 -11.26
N ILE A 8 -40.61 -8.63 -11.83
CA ILE A 8 -39.78 -7.44 -11.64
C ILE A 8 -39.73 -6.72 -12.98
N SER A 9 -40.09 -5.44 -12.99
CA SER A 9 -40.00 -4.58 -14.17
C SER A 9 -38.70 -3.78 -14.10
N PHE A 10 -37.93 -3.82 -15.19
CA PHE A 10 -36.70 -3.04 -15.35
C PHE A 10 -36.91 -1.99 -16.44
N ARG A 11 -36.22 -0.86 -16.28
CA ARG A 11 -36.07 0.12 -17.37
C ARG A 11 -34.73 -0.14 -18.03
N VAL A 12 -34.76 -0.31 -19.34
CA VAL A 12 -33.57 -0.52 -20.17
C VAL A 12 -33.56 0.52 -21.30
N ASN A 13 -32.38 0.82 -21.82
CA ASN A 13 -32.25 1.62 -23.03
C ASN A 13 -32.80 0.83 -24.23
N GLU A 14 -33.38 1.53 -25.21
CA GLU A 14 -33.92 0.96 -26.45
C GLU A 14 -32.86 0.15 -27.22
N ASP A 15 -31.64 0.69 -27.33
CA ASP A 15 -30.52 0.00 -28.00
C ASP A 15 -30.15 -1.33 -27.31
N ALA A 16 -30.16 -1.33 -25.97
CA ALA A 16 -29.87 -2.52 -25.18
C ALA A 16 -31.03 -3.55 -25.27
N PHE A 17 -32.25 -3.07 -25.46
CA PHE A 17 -33.41 -3.93 -25.62
C PHE A 17 -33.40 -4.65 -26.98
N GLU A 18 -33.12 -3.92 -28.06
CA GLU A 18 -33.05 -4.50 -29.42
C GLU A 18 -31.91 -5.51 -29.53
N THR A 19 -30.72 -5.21 -29.00
CA THR A 19 -29.60 -6.17 -28.99
C THR A 19 -29.91 -7.44 -28.19
N LEU A 20 -30.56 -7.33 -27.03
CA LEU A 20 -30.98 -8.51 -26.26
C LEU A 20 -32.07 -9.31 -26.98
N ARG A 21 -32.94 -8.64 -27.73
CA ARG A 21 -33.96 -9.29 -28.55
C ARG A 21 -33.33 -10.07 -29.70
N GLU A 22 -32.37 -9.48 -30.42
CA GLU A 22 -31.61 -10.16 -31.48
C GLU A 22 -30.92 -11.42 -30.95
N ILE A 23 -30.27 -11.34 -29.78
CA ILE A 23 -29.61 -12.49 -29.13
C ILE A 23 -30.64 -13.57 -28.73
N ALA A 24 -31.82 -13.16 -28.27
CA ALA A 24 -32.90 -14.07 -27.90
C ALA A 24 -33.47 -14.82 -29.11
N GLU A 25 -33.64 -14.10 -30.24
CA GLU A 25 -34.07 -14.66 -31.52
C GLU A 25 -33.03 -15.61 -32.12
N GLU A 26 -31.73 -15.28 -32.06
CA GLU A 26 -30.65 -16.17 -32.51
C GLU A 26 -30.62 -17.51 -31.75
N ARG A 27 -31.03 -17.50 -30.48
CA ARG A 27 -30.98 -18.65 -29.58
C ARG A 27 -32.33 -19.34 -29.39
N ASP A 28 -33.38 -18.94 -30.11
CA ASP A 28 -34.75 -19.48 -29.99
C ASP A 28 -35.30 -19.50 -28.54
N ILE A 29 -34.93 -18.51 -27.71
CA ILE A 29 -35.35 -18.40 -26.32
C ILE A 29 -36.08 -17.10 -26.03
N SER A 30 -36.98 -17.11 -25.05
CA SER A 30 -37.65 -15.88 -24.63
C SER A 30 -36.65 -14.88 -24.03
N LEU A 31 -36.88 -13.58 -24.22
CA LEU A 31 -36.07 -12.52 -23.61
C LEU A 31 -35.96 -12.67 -22.08
N SER A 32 -37.05 -13.08 -21.43
CA SER A 32 -37.08 -13.35 -19.98
C SER A 32 -36.28 -14.59 -19.56
N ALA A 33 -35.95 -15.49 -20.48
CA ALA A 33 -35.04 -16.61 -20.21
C ALA A 33 -33.58 -16.14 -20.29
N VAL A 34 -33.21 -15.37 -21.33
CA VAL A 34 -31.86 -14.78 -21.46
C VAL A 34 -31.48 -13.99 -20.20
N PHE A 35 -32.41 -13.17 -19.71
CA PHE A 35 -32.18 -12.36 -18.52
C PHE A 35 -32.00 -13.21 -17.25
N ARG A 36 -32.80 -14.27 -17.10
CA ARG A 36 -32.67 -15.19 -15.97
C ARG A 36 -31.33 -15.90 -15.99
N ASP A 37 -30.92 -16.42 -17.14
CA ASP A 37 -29.63 -17.11 -17.29
C ASP A 37 -28.47 -16.17 -16.94
N TYR A 38 -28.53 -14.91 -17.37
CA TYR A 38 -27.51 -13.91 -17.00
C TYR A 38 -27.49 -13.62 -15.49
N VAL A 39 -28.64 -13.43 -14.86
CA VAL A 39 -28.72 -13.21 -13.40
C VAL A 39 -28.26 -14.45 -12.64
N ASP A 40 -28.64 -15.65 -13.09
CA ASP A 40 -28.28 -16.91 -12.44
C ASP A 40 -26.77 -17.15 -12.51
N THR A 41 -26.14 -16.90 -13.66
CA THR A 41 -24.66 -16.96 -13.78
C THR A 41 -23.96 -15.93 -12.90
N LEU A 42 -24.48 -14.70 -12.82
CA LEU A 42 -23.90 -13.65 -11.97
C LEU A 42 -23.98 -14.00 -10.49
N VAL A 43 -25.11 -14.56 -10.03
CA VAL A 43 -25.30 -15.01 -8.64
C VAL A 43 -24.45 -16.24 -8.34
N ALA A 44 -24.33 -17.19 -9.26
CA ALA A 44 -23.55 -18.41 -9.05
C ALA A 44 -22.05 -18.15 -8.84
N HIS A 45 -21.52 -17.05 -9.39
CA HIS A 45 -20.11 -16.69 -9.30
C HIS A 45 -19.84 -15.47 -8.40
N ASP A 46 -20.78 -15.10 -7.50
CA ASP A 46 -20.64 -13.93 -6.61
C ASP A 46 -20.20 -12.64 -7.35
N GLY A 47 -20.70 -12.45 -8.58
CA GLY A 47 -20.34 -11.30 -9.43
C GLY A 47 -18.95 -11.40 -10.09
N GLN A 48 -18.19 -12.47 -9.90
CA GLN A 48 -16.90 -12.72 -10.54
C GLN A 48 -17.08 -13.30 -11.96
N VAL A 49 -17.81 -12.59 -12.82
CA VAL A 49 -18.06 -13.00 -14.21
C VAL A 49 -17.35 -12.04 -15.17
N GLN A 50 -16.45 -12.56 -16.00
CA GLN A 50 -15.79 -11.78 -17.06
C GLN A 50 -16.42 -12.12 -18.41
N VAL A 51 -16.87 -11.09 -19.13
CA VAL A 51 -17.31 -11.24 -20.52
C VAL A 51 -16.08 -11.21 -21.40
N VAL A 52 -15.66 -12.40 -21.82
CA VAL A 52 -14.50 -12.58 -22.70
C VAL A 52 -14.99 -12.83 -24.12
N PRO A 53 -14.50 -12.08 -25.14
CA PRO A 53 -14.77 -12.37 -26.54
C PRO A 53 -14.41 -13.82 -26.90
N LYS A 54 -15.18 -14.44 -27.82
CA LYS A 54 -14.98 -15.87 -28.19
C LYS A 54 -13.53 -16.21 -28.57
N HIS A 55 -12.82 -15.28 -29.23
CA HIS A 55 -11.42 -15.46 -29.65
C HIS A 55 -10.40 -15.42 -28.50
N GLU A 56 -10.73 -14.80 -27.36
CA GLU A 56 -9.91 -14.84 -26.14
C GLU A 56 -10.29 -16.05 -25.27
N LEU A 57 -11.55 -16.50 -25.33
CA LEU A 57 -11.99 -17.71 -24.64
C LEU A 57 -11.33 -18.98 -25.20
N GLU A 58 -11.08 -19.04 -26.50
CA GLU A 58 -10.29 -20.12 -27.10
C GLU A 58 -8.83 -20.12 -26.61
N LYS A 59 -8.22 -18.94 -26.44
CA LYS A 59 -6.86 -18.82 -25.87
C LYS A 59 -6.80 -19.24 -24.40
N LEU A 60 -7.82 -18.88 -23.60
CA LEU A 60 -7.94 -19.30 -22.21
C LEU A 60 -8.21 -20.81 -22.05
N ARG A 61 -8.81 -21.46 -23.04
CA ARG A 61 -9.01 -22.92 -23.05
C ARG A 61 -7.76 -23.71 -23.45
N GLU A 62 -6.84 -23.09 -24.19
CA GLU A 62 -5.63 -23.72 -24.72
C GLU A 62 -4.40 -23.59 -23.79
N GLY A 63 -4.44 -22.71 -22.79
CA GLY A 63 -3.30 -22.49 -21.88
C GLY A 63 -3.73 -22.32 -20.42
N ASP A 64 -3.48 -23.35 -19.62
CA ASP A 64 -3.22 -23.22 -18.17
C ASP A 64 -2.13 -22.15 -17.98
N ASP A 65 -2.42 -21.05 -17.26
CA ASP A 65 -1.51 -20.37 -16.31
C ASP A 65 -1.93 -18.93 -15.91
N GLU A 66 -2.90 -18.28 -16.55
CA GLU A 66 -3.28 -16.90 -16.19
C GLU A 66 -4.46 -16.85 -15.19
N SER A 67 -4.24 -17.37 -13.98
CA SER A 67 -5.15 -17.13 -12.85
C SER A 67 -5.04 -15.66 -12.43
N PHE A 68 -6.19 -14.95 -12.40
CA PHE A 68 -6.28 -13.59 -11.86
C PHE A 68 -6.53 -13.64 -10.34
N PRO A 69 -5.84 -12.82 -9.51
CA PRO A 69 -4.83 -11.83 -9.87
C PRO A 69 -3.51 -12.45 -10.35
N PRO A 70 -2.79 -11.80 -11.29
CA PRO A 70 -1.59 -12.36 -11.91
C PRO A 70 -0.52 -12.64 -10.85
N THR A 71 -0.16 -13.91 -10.70
CA THR A 71 0.91 -14.33 -9.77
C THR A 71 2.24 -14.39 -10.50
N VAL A 72 3.25 -13.67 -10.01
CA VAL A 72 4.63 -13.76 -10.49
C VAL A 72 5.40 -14.76 -9.64
N GLN A 73 5.96 -15.81 -10.26
CA GLN A 73 6.85 -16.73 -9.56
C GLN A 73 8.21 -16.07 -9.35
N VAL A 74 8.64 -15.97 -8.09
CA VAL A 74 9.92 -15.34 -7.73
C VAL A 74 10.86 -16.41 -7.14
N PRO A 75 12.15 -16.43 -7.53
CA PRO A 75 13.11 -17.36 -6.93
C PRO A 75 13.25 -17.16 -5.42
N LYS A 76 13.47 -18.24 -4.68
CA LYS A 76 13.69 -18.19 -3.21
C LYS A 76 14.88 -17.31 -2.81
N SER A 77 15.89 -17.16 -3.68
CA SER A 77 17.02 -16.26 -3.46
C SER A 77 16.58 -14.79 -3.37
N PHE A 78 15.64 -14.37 -4.22
CA PHE A 78 15.11 -13.01 -4.19
C PHE A 78 14.41 -12.71 -2.86
N ILE A 79 13.60 -13.64 -2.36
CA ILE A 79 12.89 -13.48 -1.08
C ILE A 79 13.88 -13.31 0.07
N ARG A 80 14.93 -14.14 0.11
CA ARG A 80 15.96 -14.08 1.17
C ARG A 80 16.76 -12.78 1.13
N GLU A 81 17.12 -12.33 -0.07
CA GLU A 81 17.85 -11.08 -0.25
C GLU A 81 16.97 -9.88 0.13
N HIS A 82 15.69 -9.88 -0.25
CA HIS A 82 14.73 -8.86 0.15
C HIS A 82 14.58 -8.79 1.67
N GLU A 83 14.36 -9.94 2.32
CA GLU A 83 14.28 -10.03 3.78
C GLU A 83 15.56 -9.53 4.46
N ARG A 84 16.75 -9.90 3.94
CA ARG A 84 18.03 -9.38 4.47
C ARG A 84 18.10 -7.86 4.35
N LEU A 85 17.72 -7.31 3.19
CA LEU A 85 17.74 -5.88 2.93
C LEU A 85 16.74 -5.11 3.79
N GLU A 86 15.55 -5.68 4.04
CA GLU A 86 14.57 -5.07 4.94
C GLU A 86 15.09 -5.01 6.37
N LEU A 87 15.70 -6.09 6.86
CA LEU A 87 16.30 -6.13 8.19
C LEU A 87 17.52 -5.19 8.31
N GLU A 88 18.35 -5.11 7.28
CA GLU A 88 19.48 -4.18 7.24
C GLU A 88 19.00 -2.72 7.25
N ALA A 89 17.97 -2.40 6.45
CA ALA A 89 17.38 -1.07 6.42
C ALA A 89 16.72 -0.69 7.76
N GLU A 90 16.04 -1.64 8.41
CA GLU A 90 15.49 -1.46 9.75
C GLU A 90 16.59 -1.15 10.77
N HIS A 91 17.66 -1.95 10.78
CA HIS A 91 18.79 -1.74 11.67
C HIS A 91 19.49 -0.39 11.45
N LEU A 92 19.66 0.04 10.19
CA LEU A 92 20.24 1.35 9.87
C LEU A 92 19.35 2.51 10.33
N ARG A 93 18.03 2.34 10.30
CA ARG A 93 17.09 3.36 10.82
C ARG A 93 17.20 3.48 12.33
N GLU A 94 17.31 2.37 13.05
CA GLU A 94 17.52 2.34 14.49
C GLU A 94 18.82 3.05 14.90
N GLN A 95 19.95 2.71 14.25
CA GLN A 95 21.23 3.40 14.50
C GLN A 95 21.14 4.91 14.26
N LEU A 96 20.42 5.32 13.20
CA LEU A 96 20.25 6.73 12.85
C LEU A 96 19.39 7.46 13.90
N GLU A 97 18.33 6.81 14.39
CA GLU A 97 17.50 7.34 15.47
C GLU A 97 18.27 7.47 16.79
N GLU A 98 19.06 6.47 17.15
CA GLU A 98 19.95 6.52 18.31
C GLU A 98 20.92 7.71 18.20
N HIS A 99 21.61 7.86 17.07
CA HIS A 99 22.54 8.96 16.87
C HIS A 99 21.85 10.33 16.92
N LYS A 100 20.63 10.46 16.34
CA LYS A 100 19.83 11.68 16.47
C LYS A 100 19.48 11.98 17.92
N SER A 101 19.06 10.97 18.67
CA SER A 101 18.71 11.12 20.08
C SER A 101 19.92 11.57 20.90
N TYR A 102 21.10 11.02 20.63
CA TYR A 102 22.34 11.39 21.29
C TYR A 102 22.77 12.82 20.97
N VAL A 103 22.66 13.24 19.71
CA VAL A 103 22.91 14.63 19.32
C VAL A 103 21.96 15.59 20.03
N ASN A 104 20.68 15.23 20.15
CA ASN A 104 19.71 16.05 20.87
C ASN A 104 20.04 16.11 22.36
N TYR A 105 20.43 15.00 22.98
CA TYR A 105 20.90 14.96 24.36
C TYR A 105 22.11 15.89 24.59
N LEU A 106 23.11 15.85 23.71
CA LEU A 106 24.27 16.73 23.78
C LEU A 106 23.91 18.21 23.61
N ARG A 107 22.96 18.52 22.72
CA ARG A 107 22.45 19.88 22.56
C ARG A 107 21.76 20.37 23.82
N GLU A 108 20.88 19.57 24.40
CA GLU A 108 20.19 19.89 25.65
C GLU A 108 21.16 20.02 26.83
N GLN A 109 22.21 19.21 26.87
CA GLN A 109 23.28 19.37 27.86
C GLN A 109 24.02 20.70 27.67
N LEU A 110 24.40 21.06 26.44
CA LEU A 110 25.06 22.32 26.15
C LEU A 110 24.18 23.54 26.45
N ASP A 111 22.89 23.45 26.16
CA ASP A 111 21.93 24.52 26.45
C ASP A 111 21.77 24.71 27.97
N ARG A 112 21.68 23.61 28.74
CA ARG A 112 21.71 23.66 30.21
C ARG A 112 23.02 24.25 30.75
N ASP A 113 24.16 23.78 30.24
CA ASP A 113 25.46 24.30 30.65
C ASP A 113 25.60 25.80 30.31
N ARG A 114 24.98 26.30 29.23
CA ARG A 114 24.95 27.73 28.91
C ARG A 114 24.05 28.52 29.85
N ASP A 115 22.91 27.96 30.24
CA ASP A 115 21.97 28.60 31.17
C ASP A 115 22.49 28.59 32.62
N ASP A 116 23.29 27.58 33.00
CA ASP A 116 23.90 27.43 34.33
C ASP A 116 25.25 28.18 34.48
N VAL A 117 25.89 28.59 33.38
CA VAL A 117 27.13 29.39 33.42
C VAL A 117 26.80 30.88 33.42
N GLU A 118 26.54 31.43 34.61
CA GLU A 118 26.38 32.88 34.82
C GLU A 118 27.69 33.67 34.60
N GLU A 119 28.86 33.02 34.48
CA GLU A 119 30.15 33.71 34.31
C GLU A 119 31.13 32.90 33.44
N VAL A 120 31.05 33.05 32.11
CA VAL A 120 32.10 32.58 31.20
C VAL A 120 33.30 33.52 31.31
N ILE A 121 34.31 33.17 32.11
CA ILE A 121 35.58 33.90 32.13
C ILE A 121 36.31 33.62 30.81
N GLN A 122 36.42 34.64 29.96
CA GLN A 122 37.18 34.51 28.71
C GLN A 122 38.67 34.50 29.06
N LEU A 123 39.41 33.51 28.54
CA LEU A 123 40.85 33.38 28.80
C LEU A 123 41.64 34.64 28.39
N GLU A 124 41.11 35.41 27.46
CA GLU A 124 41.64 36.71 27.00
C GLU A 124 41.57 37.79 28.09
N ASP A 125 40.58 37.71 29.00
CA ASP A 125 40.44 38.63 30.15
C ASP A 125 41.45 38.30 31.27
N LEU A 126 41.94 37.05 31.35
CA LEU A 126 42.97 36.62 32.29
C LEU A 126 44.40 37.01 31.86
N ASP A 127 44.61 37.21 30.55
CA ASP A 127 45.88 37.67 29.97
C ASP A 127 45.96 39.21 29.88
N ALA A 128 44.91 39.95 30.30
CA ALA A 128 44.97 41.39 30.40
C ALA A 128 46.03 41.81 31.44
N PRO A 129 47.05 42.60 31.07
CA PRO A 129 48.12 42.99 31.99
C PRO A 129 47.61 44.06 32.96
N GLY A 130 46.91 43.63 34.02
CA GLY A 130 46.28 44.57 34.95
C GLY A 130 45.60 43.95 36.17
N GLU A 131 46.29 43.08 36.92
CA GLU A 131 46.35 43.03 38.40
C GLU A 131 46.90 41.67 38.85
N GLU A 132 48.13 41.68 39.40
CA GLU A 132 48.79 40.50 39.95
C GLU A 132 48.09 40.00 41.23
N HIS A 133 47.08 39.14 41.09
CA HIS A 133 46.63 38.33 42.23
C HIS A 133 47.60 37.15 42.43
N SER A 134 48.63 37.42 43.22
CA SER A 134 49.59 36.42 43.69
C SER A 134 48.93 35.42 44.65
N PHE A 135 48.39 34.32 44.11
CA PHE A 135 47.98 33.19 44.93
C PHE A 135 49.22 32.37 45.33
N ARG A 136 49.65 32.51 46.59
CA ARG A 136 50.61 31.58 47.20
C ARG A 136 49.88 30.30 47.60
N LEU A 137 50.14 29.21 46.87
CA LEU A 137 49.85 27.86 47.36
C LEU A 137 50.83 27.53 48.50
N GLY A 138 50.30 27.20 49.67
CA GLY A 138 51.02 26.61 50.80
C GLY A 138 50.67 25.14 50.95
#